data_AF-A0A0S8B3D2-F1
#
_entry.id   AF-A0A0S8B3D2-F1
#
_cell.length_a   1.000
_cell.length_b   1.000
_cell.length_c   1.000
_cell.angle_alpha   90.00
_cell.angle_beta   90.00
_cell.angle_gamma   90.00
#
_symmetry.space_group_name_H-M   'P 1'
#
loop_
_entity.id
_entity.type
_entity.pdbx_description
1 polymer ?
#
loop_
_entity_poly.entity_id
_entity_poly.type
_entity_poly.pdbx_seq_one_letter_code
_entity_poly.pdbx_strand_id
1 'polypeptide(L)' 'RCSTCNECTQINPRMFAYDENQQARIVDVSAGSYRELVEAAENCQVAIIHPGKPKNPKEPGLDELLKRAEPFL' A
#
# COMPACT_ATOMS: atom_id res chain seq x y z
N ARG A 1 8.94 -12.23 4.12
CA ARG A 1 10.04 -11.25 3.95
C ARG A 1 9.92 -10.64 2.55
N CYS A 2 10.10 -9.34 2.37
CA CYS A 2 10.09 -8.69 1.05
C CYS A 2 11.08 -9.35 0.08
N SER A 3 10.70 -9.49 -1.18
CA SER A 3 11.57 -9.96 -2.28
C SER A 3 12.11 -8.83 -3.16
N THR A 4 11.84 -7.56 -2.83
CA THR A 4 12.26 -6.39 -3.63
C THR A 4 11.78 -6.46 -5.09
N CYS A 5 10.56 -6.95 -5.30
CA CYS A 5 9.98 -7.13 -6.65
C CYS A 5 9.61 -5.81 -7.37
N ASN A 6 9.70 -4.66 -6.69
CA ASN A 6 9.34 -3.32 -7.18
C ASN A 6 7.86 -3.07 -7.48
N GLU A 7 6.96 -4.04 -7.29
CA GLU A 7 5.54 -3.91 -7.63
C GLU A 7 4.87 -2.73 -6.89
N CYS A 8 5.08 -2.60 -5.58
CA CYS A 8 4.56 -1.46 -4.81
C CYS A 8 5.16 -0.11 -5.25
N THR A 9 6.46 -0.05 -5.52
CA THR A 9 7.12 1.18 -5.98
C THR A 9 6.73 1.58 -7.41
N GLN A 10 6.31 0.63 -8.25
CA GLN A 10 5.76 0.91 -9.58
C GLN A 10 4.36 1.54 -9.50
N ILE A 11 3.57 1.20 -8.47
CA ILE A 11 2.27 1.85 -8.21
C ILE A 11 2.51 3.30 -7.81
N ASN A 12 3.35 3.55 -6.80
CA ASN A 12 3.66 4.91 -6.38
C ASN A 12 5.09 5.02 -5.76
N PRO A 13 6.08 5.52 -6.52
CA PRO A 13 7.47 5.61 -6.05
C PRO A 13 7.69 6.72 -5.02
N ARG A 14 6.68 7.56 -4.75
CA ARG A 14 6.74 8.57 -3.67
C ARG A 14 6.17 8.02 -2.36
N MET A 15 5.25 7.06 -2.43
CA MET A 15 4.61 6.45 -1.27
C MET A 15 5.42 5.28 -0.70
N PHE A 16 6.08 4.50 -1.56
CA PHE A 16 6.83 3.31 -1.18
C PHE A 16 8.32 3.47 -1.45
N ALA A 17 9.14 2.99 -0.52
CA ALA A 17 10.59 2.90 -0.70
C ALA A 17 11.15 1.67 0.01
N TYR A 18 12.39 1.33 -0.29
CA TYR A 18 13.12 0.26 0.39
C TYR A 18 13.94 0.81 1.55
N ASP A 19 13.95 0.09 2.66
CA ASP A 19 14.88 0.34 3.75
C ASP A 19 16.26 -0.29 3.50
N GLU A 20 17.15 -0.18 4.49
CA GLU A 20 18.52 -0.71 4.46
C GLU A 20 18.58 -2.24 4.24
N ASN A 21 17.52 -2.96 4.62
CA ASN A 21 17.39 -4.42 4.47
C ASN A 21 16.67 -4.82 3.17
N GLN A 22 16.45 -3.84 2.28
CA GLN A 22 15.64 -3.97 1.05
C GLN A 22 14.19 -4.41 1.34
N GLN A 23 13.66 -4.05 2.51
CA GLN A 23 12.25 -4.26 2.81
C GLN A 23 11.44 -3.06 2.35
N ALA A 24 10.40 -3.30 1.55
CA ALA A 24 9.47 -2.25 1.17
C ALA A 24 8.79 -1.68 2.41
N ARG A 25 8.71 -0.36 2.50
CA ARG A 25 8.00 0.39 3.54
C ARG A 25 7.17 1.51 2.91
N ILE A 26 6.13 1.89 3.62
CA ILE A 26 5.36 3.10 3.32
C ILE A 26 6.11 4.28 3.93
N VAL A 27 6.64 5.16 3.09
CA VAL A 27 7.41 6.34 3.52
C VAL A 27 6.59 7.62 3.51
N ASP A 28 5.56 7.70 2.64
CA ASP A 28 4.64 8.83 2.61
C ASP A 28 3.21 8.39 2.21
N VAL A 29 2.40 8.10 3.22
CA VAL A 29 0.96 7.80 3.08
C VAL A 29 0.11 8.94 2.48
N SER A 30 0.65 10.15 2.34
CA SER A 30 -0.02 11.29 1.70
C SER A 30 0.39 11.52 0.24
N ALA A 31 1.37 10.76 -0.26
CA ALA A 31 1.85 10.87 -1.63
C ALA A 31 0.90 10.26 -2.68
N GLY A 32 -0.26 9.74 -2.25
CA GLY A 32 -1.28 9.14 -3.11
C GLY A 32 -2.59 8.87 -2.37
N SER A 33 -3.46 8.12 -3.04
CA SER A 33 -4.79 7.72 -2.63
C SER A 33 -4.79 6.48 -1.73
N TYR A 34 -5.87 6.25 -0.98
CA TYR A 34 -6.05 4.99 -0.27
C TYR A 34 -6.17 3.81 -1.24
N ARG A 35 -6.73 4.04 -2.44
CA ARG A 35 -6.73 3.03 -3.52
C ARG A 35 -5.34 2.51 -3.84
N GLU A 36 -4.34 3.37 -4.00
CA GLU A 36 -2.95 2.94 -4.29
C GLU A 36 -2.36 2.11 -3.14
N LEU A 37 -2.70 2.41 -1.87
CA LEU A 37 -2.30 1.57 -0.73
C LEU A 37 -2.91 0.17 -0.81
N VAL A 38 -4.21 0.08 -1.12
CA VAL A 38 -4.93 -1.19 -1.24
C VAL A 38 -4.40 -2.01 -2.41
N GLU A 39 -4.21 -1.39 -3.58
CA GLU A 39 -3.65 -2.07 -4.75
C GLU A 39 -2.21 -2.56 -4.51
N ALA A 40 -1.41 -1.81 -3.76
CA ALA A 40 -0.07 -2.24 -3.36
C ALA A 40 -0.09 -3.43 -2.38
N ALA A 41 -1.08 -3.49 -1.49
CA ALA A 41 -1.28 -4.64 -0.60
C ALA A 41 -1.69 -5.89 -1.37
N GLU A 42 -2.65 -5.76 -2.29
CA GLU A 42 -3.13 -6.85 -3.15
C GLU A 42 -2.03 -7.39 -4.07
N ASN A 43 -1.20 -6.51 -4.64
CA ASN A 43 -0.10 -6.92 -5.51
C ASN A 43 1.09 -7.52 -4.75
N CYS A 44 1.18 -7.34 -3.43
CA CYS A 44 2.31 -7.83 -2.66
C CYS A 44 2.25 -9.35 -2.49
N GLN A 45 3.10 -10.08 -3.24
CA GLN A 45 3.17 -11.55 -3.21
C GLN A 45 3.41 -12.17 -1.81
N VAL A 46 3.92 -11.38 -0.87
CA VAL A 46 4.24 -11.79 0.51
C VAL A 46 3.49 -10.96 1.56
N ALA A 47 2.47 -10.20 1.15
CA ALA A 47 1.56 -9.45 2.01
C ALA A 47 2.24 -8.60 3.11
N ILE A 48 3.33 -7.90 2.77
CA ILE A 48 4.03 -7.01 3.74
C ILE A 48 3.51 -5.56 3.73
N ILE A 49 2.70 -5.20 2.74
CA ILE A 49 2.07 -3.88 2.64
C ILE A 49 0.70 -3.98 3.32
N HIS A 50 0.52 -3.20 4.38
CA HIS A 50 -0.73 -3.13 5.14
C HIS A 50 -1.33 -1.73 4.95
N PRO A 51 -2.50 -1.58 4.29
CA PRO A 51 -3.10 -0.28 3.98
C PRO A 51 -3.54 0.51 5.23
N GLY A 52 -3.87 -0.20 6.31
CA GLY A 52 -4.34 0.42 7.55
C GLY A 52 -5.66 1.16 7.36
N LYS A 53 -5.76 2.38 7.89
CA LYS A 53 -6.96 3.21 7.77
C LYS A 53 -6.79 4.29 6.70
N PRO A 54 -7.85 4.59 5.92
CA PRO A 54 -7.84 5.68 4.97
C PRO A 54 -7.65 7.02 5.67
N LYS A 55 -6.78 7.87 5.13
CA LYS A 55 -6.65 9.27 5.59
C LYS A 55 -7.81 10.14 5.12
N ASN A 56 -8.34 9.88 3.94
CA ASN A 56 -9.45 10.62 3.36
C ASN A 56 -10.77 9.82 3.49
N PRO A 57 -11.65 10.15 4.44
CA PRO A 57 -12.93 9.46 4.61
C PRO A 57 -13.94 9.76 3.49
N LYS A 58 -13.62 10.68 2.57
CA LYS A 58 -14.47 11.06 1.43
C LYS A 58 -13.91 10.57 0.09
N GLU A 59 -13.02 9.57 0.12
CA GLU A 59 -12.42 9.05 -1.10
C GLU A 59 -13.47 8.30 -1.96
N PRO A 60 -13.48 8.49 -3.30
CA PRO A 60 -14.40 7.78 -4.16
C PRO A 60 -14.24 6.26 -4.06
N GLY A 61 -15.33 5.55 -3.74
CA GLY A 61 -15.34 4.09 -3.61
C GLY A 61 -14.79 3.58 -2.28
N LEU A 62 -14.77 4.40 -1.23
CA LEU A 62 -14.14 4.04 0.04
C LEU A 62 -14.66 2.73 0.65
N ASP A 63 -15.96 2.47 0.62
CA ASP A 63 -16.55 1.24 1.18
C ASP A 63 -16.03 -0.03 0.49
N GLU A 64 -15.77 0.04 -0.82
CA GLU A 64 -15.19 -1.07 -1.58
C GLU A 64 -13.71 -1.26 -1.22
N LEU A 65 -12.96 -0.16 -1.13
CA LEU A 65 -11.55 -0.17 -0.75
C LEU A 65 -11.34 -0.70 0.66
N LEU A 66 -12.25 -0.39 1.60
CA LEU A 66 -12.22 -0.92 2.96
C LEU A 66 -12.39 -2.44 2.96
N LYS A 67 -13.37 -2.98 2.23
CA LYS A 67 -13.58 -4.43 2.10
C LYS A 67 -12.37 -5.14 1.49
N ARG A 68 -11.77 -4.55 0.46
CA ARG A 68 -10.54 -5.06 -0.16
C ARG A 68 -9.35 -5.04 0.79
N ALA A 69 -9.29 -4.07 1.69
CA ALA A 69 -8.23 -3.94 2.69
C ALA A 69 -8.36 -4.91 3.87
N GLU A 70 -9.55 -5.46 4.15
CA GLU A 70 -9.83 -6.33 5.31
C GLU A 70 -8.83 -7.49 5.51
N PRO A 71 -8.37 -8.21 4.46
CA PRO A 71 -7.42 -9.31 4.62
C PRO A 71 -6.02 -8.87 5.11
N PHE A 72 -5.73 -7.57 5.09
CA PHE A 72 -4.43 -6.99 5.40
C PHE A 72 -4.46 -6.15 6.71
N LEU A 73 -5.56 -6.20 7.48
CA LEU A 73 -5.71 -5.47 8.75
C LEU A 73 -5.13 -6.22 9.96
#